data_AF-A0A3P8CDF8-F1
#
_entry.id   AF-A0A3P8CDF8-F1
#
_cell.length_a   1.000
_cell.length_b   1.000
_cell.length_c   1.000
_cell.angle_alpha   90.00
_cell.angle_beta   90.00
_cell.angle_gamma   90.00
#
_symmetry.space_group_name_H-M   'P 1'
#
loop_
_entity.id
_entity.type
_entity.pdbx_description
1 polymer ?
#
loop_
_entity_poly.entity_id
_entity_poly.type
_entity_poly.pdbx_seq_one_letter_code
_entity_poly.pdbx_strand_id
1 'polypeptide(L)'
;MSLLVRAHNYTGDTVYFRSAQNALAVFNTSVAQNGIRSLFLNQPSLPWYEEYPTEPGNFVLNGFIYALFGLYDLAQVGEPIVVCSF
;
A
#
# COMPACT_ATOMS: atom_id res chain seq x y z
N MET A 1 1.09 4.58 5.44
CA MET A 1 0.09 5.48 4.82
C MET A 1 -0.84 6.11 5.87
N SER A 2 -1.51 5.33 6.73
CA SER A 2 -2.45 5.82 7.76
C SER A 2 -1.97 7.02 8.59
N LEU A 3 -0.72 7.02 9.03
CA LEU A 3 -0.13 8.15 9.76
C LEU A 3 -0.05 9.42 8.90
N LEU A 4 0.45 9.29 7.68
CA LEU A 4 0.63 10.42 6.75
C LEU A 4 -0.70 11.04 6.37
N VAL A 5 -1.74 10.22 6.14
CA VAL A 5 -3.10 10.71 5.90
C VAL A 5 -3.62 11.52 7.10
N ARG A 6 -3.42 11.04 8.32
CA ARG A 6 -3.83 11.78 9.54
C ARG A 6 -3.04 13.07 9.72
N ALA A 7 -1.73 13.05 9.43
CA ALA A 7 -0.89 14.24 9.46
C ALA A 7 -1.34 15.28 8.43
N HIS A 8 -1.66 14.86 7.20
CA HIS A 8 -2.25 15.72 6.17
C HIS A 8 -3.56 16.34 6.66
N ASN A 9 -4.51 15.53 7.14
CA ASN A 9 -5.82 16.02 7.61
C ASN A 9 -5.70 16.99 8.78
N TYR A 10 -4.71 16.81 9.66
CA TYR A 10 -4.50 17.66 10.82
C TYR A 10 -3.78 18.97 10.48
N THR A 11 -2.80 18.93 9.58
CA THR A 11 -1.91 20.08 9.30
C THR A 11 -2.31 20.87 8.05
N GLY A 12 -3.04 20.25 7.11
CA GLY A 12 -3.27 20.76 5.77
C GLY A 12 -2.04 20.69 4.85
N ASP A 13 -0.90 20.17 5.31
CA ASP A 13 0.32 20.08 4.51
C ASP A 13 0.22 18.92 3.50
N THR A 14 0.34 19.26 2.22
CA THR A 14 0.21 18.32 1.09
C THR A 14 1.43 17.41 0.95
N VAL A 15 2.56 17.71 1.59
CA VAL A 15 3.75 16.84 1.61
C VAL A 15 3.41 15.46 2.17
N TYR A 16 2.57 15.39 3.21
CA TYR A 16 2.17 14.12 3.81
C TYR A 16 1.28 13.31 2.86
N PHE A 17 0.29 13.94 2.21
CA PHE A 17 -0.57 13.27 1.24
C PHE A 17 0.25 12.74 0.05
N ARG A 18 1.12 13.58 -0.52
CA ARG A 18 2.02 13.17 -1.61
C ARG A 18 2.93 12.02 -1.20
N SER A 19 3.47 12.04 0.02
CA SER A 19 4.29 10.94 0.54
C SER A 19 3.48 9.64 0.68
N ALA A 20 2.20 9.73 1.08
CA ALA A 20 1.31 8.57 1.15
C ALA A 20 1.00 8.01 -0.25
N GLN A 21 0.78 8.88 -1.25
CA GLN A 21 0.57 8.48 -2.64
C GLN A 21 1.79 7.76 -3.22
N ASN A 22 3.00 8.27 -2.99
CA ASN A 22 4.23 7.63 -3.47
C ASN A 22 4.40 6.20 -2.94
N ALA A 23 3.87 5.90 -1.74
CA ALA A 23 3.91 4.57 -1.16
C ALA A 23 3.03 3.54 -1.89
N LEU A 24 2.13 3.96 -2.80
CA LEU A 24 1.29 3.04 -3.59
C LEU A 24 2.10 2.20 -4.58
N ALA A 25 3.27 2.66 -5.00
CA ALA A 25 4.06 2.00 -6.05
C ALA A 25 4.36 0.52 -5.73
N VAL A 26 4.74 0.22 -4.47
CA VAL A 26 5.13 -1.14 -4.07
C VAL A 26 3.97 -2.14 -4.06
N PHE A 27 2.72 -1.68 -3.96
CA PHE A 27 1.52 -2.54 -3.98
C PHE A 27 1.26 -3.18 -5.35
N ASN A 28 1.81 -2.58 -6.41
CA ASN A 28 1.70 -3.11 -7.78
C ASN A 28 2.92 -3.94 -8.20
N THR A 29 3.98 -3.93 -7.41
CA THR A 29 5.23 -4.64 -7.69
C THR A 29 5.23 -5.99 -6.97
N SER A 30 5.58 -7.07 -7.66
CA SER A 30 5.66 -8.40 -7.04
C SER A 30 6.84 -8.51 -6.09
N VAL A 31 6.81 -9.49 -5.17
CA VAL A 31 7.95 -9.81 -4.29
C VAL A 31 9.23 -10.07 -5.11
N ALA A 32 9.16 -10.88 -6.17
CA ALA A 32 10.26 -11.10 -7.12
C ALA A 32 10.88 -9.83 -7.73
N GLN A 33 10.12 -8.74 -7.77
CA GLN A 33 10.52 -7.45 -8.35
C GLN A 33 10.83 -6.40 -7.27
N ASN A 34 11.18 -6.82 -6.05
CA ASN A 34 11.41 -5.94 -4.88
C ASN A 34 10.17 -5.14 -4.45
N GLY A 35 8.97 -5.67 -4.69
CA GLY A 35 7.71 -5.16 -4.18
C GLY A 35 7.18 -5.98 -3.01
N ILE A 36 5.86 -5.86 -2.77
CA ILE A 36 5.18 -6.57 -1.67
C ILE A 36 4.02 -7.45 -2.13
N ARG A 37 3.71 -7.48 -3.44
CA ARG A 37 2.56 -8.23 -3.95
C ARG A 37 2.89 -9.71 -4.17
N SER A 38 2.16 -10.57 -3.47
CA SER A 38 2.07 -12.03 -3.69
C SER A 38 0.69 -12.40 -4.25
N LEU A 39 0.53 -13.65 -4.69
CA LEU A 39 -0.76 -14.22 -5.09
C LEU A 39 -1.15 -15.35 -4.13
N PHE A 40 -2.23 -15.17 -3.37
CA PHE A 40 -2.71 -16.20 -2.47
C PHE A 40 -3.24 -17.40 -3.27
N LEU A 41 -2.80 -18.61 -2.93
CA LEU A 41 -3.09 -19.85 -3.67
C LEU A 41 -2.75 -19.77 -5.17
N ASN A 42 -1.79 -18.92 -5.55
CA ASN A 42 -1.44 -18.62 -6.93
C ASN A 42 -2.62 -18.10 -7.78
N GLN A 43 -3.67 -17.55 -7.14
CA GLN A 43 -4.84 -17.01 -7.84
C GLN A 43 -4.63 -15.52 -8.16
N PRO A 44 -4.70 -15.11 -9.45
CA PRO A 44 -4.57 -13.70 -9.82
C PRO A 44 -5.65 -12.78 -9.20
N SER A 45 -6.81 -13.33 -8.86
CA SER A 45 -7.92 -12.61 -8.22
C SER A 45 -7.74 -12.41 -6.71
N LEU A 46 -6.70 -13.01 -6.11
CA LEU A 46 -6.42 -12.93 -4.67
C LEU A 46 -5.03 -12.31 -4.44
N PRO A 47 -4.84 -11.01 -4.76
CA PRO A 47 -3.61 -10.33 -4.42
C PRO A 47 -3.44 -10.28 -2.91
N TRP A 48 -2.22 -10.54 -2.45
CA TRP A 48 -1.84 -10.43 -1.06
C TRP A 48 -0.67 -9.45 -0.92
N TYR A 49 -0.69 -8.61 0.11
CA TYR A 49 0.39 -7.68 0.42
C TYR A 49 1.20 -8.21 1.61
N GLU A 50 2.43 -8.62 1.34
CA GLU A 50 3.31 -9.25 2.32
C GLU A 50 3.85 -8.23 3.34
N GLU A 51 3.83 -8.63 4.62
CA GLU A 51 4.57 -7.94 5.68
C GLU A 51 6.08 -8.21 5.54
N TYR A 52 6.41 -9.46 5.20
CA TYR A 52 7.76 -9.93 4.96
C TYR A 52 7.82 -10.47 3.53
N PRO A 53 8.37 -9.70 2.57
CA PRO A 53 8.37 -10.07 1.15
C PRO A 53 9.38 -11.21 0.90
N THR A 54 8.96 -12.45 1.15
CA THR A 54 9.74 -13.68 0.95
C THR A 54 9.17 -14.53 -0.16
N GLU A 55 9.99 -15.42 -0.73
CA GLU A 55 9.56 -16.46 -1.65
C GLU A 55 9.94 -17.85 -1.08
N PRO A 56 8.96 -18.73 -0.76
CA PRO A 56 7.52 -18.53 -0.86
C PRO A 56 6.98 -17.48 0.15
N GLY A 57 5.80 -16.94 -0.15
CA GLY A 57 5.13 -15.92 0.67
C GLY A 57 4.71 -16.44 2.05
N ASN A 58 4.79 -15.59 3.07
CA ASN A 58 4.43 -15.93 4.46
C ASN A 58 2.94 -15.74 4.75
N PHE A 59 2.26 -14.86 4.01
CA PHE A 59 0.83 -14.57 4.16
C PHE A 59 0.44 -14.14 5.59
N VAL A 60 1.25 -13.29 6.22
CA VAL A 60 1.00 -12.81 7.57
C VAL A 60 -0.25 -11.93 7.60
N LEU A 61 -1.29 -12.42 8.28
CA LEU A 61 -2.63 -11.82 8.25
C LEU A 61 -2.67 -10.39 8.81
N ASN A 62 -1.98 -10.14 9.93
CA ASN A 62 -2.08 -8.85 10.60
C ASN A 62 -1.44 -7.73 9.75
N GLY A 63 -0.26 -7.96 9.16
CA GLY A 63 0.37 -7.01 8.24
C GLY A 63 -0.46 -6.74 7.00
N PHE A 64 -1.12 -7.77 6.44
CA PHE A 64 -2.05 -7.58 5.31
C PHE A 64 -3.22 -6.66 5.69
N ILE A 65 -3.85 -6.87 6.84
CA ILE A 65 -4.95 -6.00 7.32
C ILE A 65 -4.46 -4.56 7.52
N TYR A 66 -3.26 -4.36 8.10
CA TYR A 66 -2.70 -3.01 8.24
C TYR A 66 -2.41 -2.34 6.91
N ALA A 67 -1.94 -3.10 5.91
CA ALA A 67 -1.73 -2.59 4.56
C ALA A 67 -3.06 -2.09 3.95
N LEU A 68 -4.14 -2.86 4.12
CA LEU A 68 -5.48 -2.46 3.69
C LEU A 68 -6.00 -1.20 4.39
N PHE A 69 -5.80 -1.05 5.70
CA PHE A 69 -6.15 0.19 6.40
C PHE A 69 -5.38 1.40 5.86
N GLY A 70 -4.09 1.22 5.53
CA GLY A 70 -3.30 2.26 4.89
C GLY A 70 -3.86 2.69 3.53
N LEU A 71 -4.26 1.73 2.70
CA LEU A 71 -4.89 1.99 1.39
C LEU A 71 -6.26 2.65 1.56
N TYR A 72 -7.08 2.15 2.48
CA TYR A 72 -8.40 2.69 2.77
C TYR A 72 -8.32 4.14 3.23
N ASP A 73 -7.47 4.45 4.22
CA ASP A 73 -7.29 5.83 4.71
C ASP A 73 -6.91 6.77 3.56
N LEU A 74 -6.01 6.34 2.66
CA LEU A 74 -5.58 7.14 1.53
C LEU A 74 -6.72 7.36 0.51
N ALA A 75 -7.51 6.32 0.21
CA ALA A 75 -8.63 6.40 -0.71
C ALA A 75 -9.76 7.32 -0.23
N GLN A 76 -9.86 7.55 1.08
CA GLN A 76 -10.86 8.43 1.69
C GLN A 76 -10.46 9.92 1.66
N VAL A 77 -9.21 10.24 1.35
CA VAL A 77 -8.80 11.63 1.09
C VAL A 77 -9.36 11.98 -0.28
N GLY A 78 -10.40 12.83 -0.34
CA GLY A 78 -11.11 13.22 -1.57
C GLY A 78 -10.27 14.01 -2.60
N GLU A 79 -8.95 13.96 -2.48
CA GLU A 79 -7.99 14.51 -3.42
C GLU A 79 -7.58 13.45 -4.47
N PRO A 80 -7.32 13.84 -5.73
CA PRO A 80 -6.93 12.90 -6.77
C PRO A 80 -5.64 12.16 -6.42
N ILE A 81 -5.65 10.83 -6.51
CA ILE A 81 -4.44 10.01 -6.43
C ILE A 81 -3.67 10.15 -7.75
N VAL A 82 -2.57 10.90 -7.73
CA VAL A 82 -1.67 11.01 -8.89
C VAL A 82 -0.60 9.93 -8.76
N VAL A 83 -0.82 8.81 -9.45
CA VAL A 83 0.23 7.79 -9.60
C VAL A 83 1.14 8.26 -10.73
N CYS A 84 2.35 8.74 -10.41
CA CYS A 84 3.35 8.96 -11.44
C CYS A 84 3.71 7.60 -12.05
N SER A 85 3.35 7.40 -13.32
CA SER A 85 3.81 6.26 -14.11
C SER A 85 5.35 6.31 -14.17
N PHE A 86 6.01 5.30 -13.60
CA PHE A 86 7.43 5.04 -13.83
C PHE A 86 7.57 3.97 -14.91
#